data_AF-A0A4V5MZG7-F1
#
_entry.id   AF-A0A4V5MZG7-F1
#
_cell.length_a   1.000
_cell.length_b   1.000
_cell.length_c   1.000
_cell.angle_alpha   90.00
_cell.angle_beta   90.00
_cell.angle_gamma   90.00
#
_symmetry.space_group_name_H-M   'P 1'
#
loop_
_entity.id
_entity.type
_entity.pdbx_description
1 polymer ?
#
loop_
_entity_poly.entity_id
_entity_poly.type
_entity_poly.pdbx_seq_one_letter_code
_entity_poly.pdbx_strand_id
1 'polypeptide(L)'
;MTGSLVASALLAFPLFMAFDSKSALLIVVTTTVMIAGVNASNDAIQPGYFTAMFGTRIRYSGVSIGREGGTIIGGGLAPLIATALFARAGHWWPVAGWIVLTSVAGIVGARLARPIPAAREVPVGVAPTTAVR
;
A
#
# COMPACT_ATOMS: atom_id res chain seq x y z
N MET A 1 -1.29 2.62 8.67
CA MET A 1 -1.12 2.95 7.24
C MET A 1 -0.28 4.22 7.03
N THR A 2 -0.68 5.40 7.50
CA THR A 2 0.14 6.63 7.32
C THR A 2 1.54 6.51 7.94
N GLY A 3 1.67 5.92 9.13
CA GLY A 3 2.97 5.74 9.79
C GLY A 3 3.96 4.88 8.98
N SER A 4 3.49 3.79 8.37
CA SER A 4 4.36 2.96 7.51
C SER A 4 4.75 3.68 6.23
N LEU A 5 3.86 4.48 5.61
CA LEU A 5 4.22 5.29 4.44
C LEU A 5 5.27 6.37 4.76
N VAL A 6 5.19 6.99 5.95
CA VAL A 6 6.23 7.92 6.42
C VAL A 6 7.55 7.19 6.63
N ALA A 7 7.51 6.02 7.28
CA ALA A 7 8.72 5.20 7.46
C ALA A 7 9.33 4.77 6.12
N SER A 8 8.52 4.38 5.12
CA SER A 8 8.98 4.07 3.76
C SER A 8 9.69 5.25 3.11
N ALA A 9 9.14 6.47 3.23
CA ALA A 9 9.77 7.67 2.69
C ALA A 9 11.12 7.97 3.37
N LEU A 10 11.19 7.85 4.69
CA LEU A 10 12.42 8.13 5.47
C LEU A 10 13.50 7.08 5.22
N LEU A 11 13.13 5.80 5.13
CA LEU A 11 14.06 4.69 4.97
C LEU A 11 14.45 4.43 3.51
N ALA A 12 13.82 5.09 2.53
CA ALA A 12 14.14 4.93 1.12
C ALA A 12 15.62 5.23 0.82
N PHE A 13 16.15 6.36 1.32
CA PHE A 13 17.55 6.73 1.14
C PHE A 13 18.53 5.78 1.88
N PRO A 14 18.33 5.48 3.18
CA PRO A 14 19.13 4.48 3.89
C PRO A 14 19.21 3.12 3.20
N LEU A 15 18.12 2.67 2.58
CA LEU A 15 18.11 1.40 1.85
C LEU A 15 19.08 1.41 0.66
N PHE A 16 19.03 2.45 -0.19
CA PHE A 16 19.93 2.53 -1.33
C PHE A 16 21.38 2.83 -0.92
N MET A 17 21.60 3.59 0.16
CA MET A 17 22.94 3.77 0.74
C MET A 17 23.50 2.43 1.26
N ALA A 18 22.67 1.57 1.86
CA ALA A 18 23.08 0.24 2.27
C ALA A 18 23.48 -0.63 1.05
N PHE A 19 22.73 -0.56 -0.05
CA PHE A 19 23.13 -1.24 -1.29
C PHE A 19 24.46 -0.73 -1.86
N ASP A 20 24.67 0.59 -1.85
CA ASP A 20 25.91 1.20 -2.33
C ASP A 20 27.12 0.86 -1.45
N SER A 21 26.91 0.65 -0.15
CA SER A 21 27.96 0.24 0.80
C SER A 21 28.56 -1.14 0.52
N LYS A 22 27.89 -1.99 -0.26
CA LYS A 22 28.25 -3.39 -0.56
C LYS A 22 28.42 -4.29 0.69
N SER A 23 27.99 -3.82 1.86
CA SER A 23 28.04 -4.60 3.10
C SER A 23 26.81 -5.50 3.22
N ALA A 24 27.02 -6.81 3.18
CA ALA A 24 25.94 -7.79 3.27
C ALA A 24 25.10 -7.62 4.56
N LEU A 25 25.75 -7.31 5.69
CA LEU A 25 25.05 -7.12 6.96
C LEU A 25 24.12 -5.90 6.91
N LEU A 26 24.60 -4.75 6.42
CA LEU A 26 23.79 -3.54 6.30
C LEU A 26 22.60 -3.77 5.38
N ILE A 27 22.85 -4.41 4.24
CA ILE A 27 21.80 -4.74 3.26
C ILE A 27 20.72 -5.61 3.89
N VAL A 28 21.10 -6.70 4.57
CA VAL A 28 20.15 -7.63 5.21
C VAL A 28 19.36 -6.94 6.30
N VAL A 29 20.00 -6.16 7.17
CA VAL A 29 19.33 -5.45 8.27
C VAL A 29 18.33 -4.44 7.72
N THR A 30 18.76 -3.54 6.83
CA THR A 30 17.89 -2.49 6.30
C THR A 30 16.74 -3.05 5.47
N THR A 31 16.98 -4.10 4.67
CA THR A 31 15.93 -4.77 3.90
C THR A 31 14.94 -5.49 4.81
N THR A 32 15.43 -6.16 5.87
CA THR A 32 14.55 -6.81 6.87
C THR A 32 13.66 -5.78 7.58
N VAL A 33 14.22 -4.65 8.02
CA VAL A 33 13.43 -3.58 8.64
C VAL A 33 12.37 -3.04 7.68
N MET A 34 12.72 -2.85 6.40
CA MET A 34 11.76 -2.40 5.40
C MET A 34 10.65 -3.41 5.13
N ILE A 35 10.97 -4.68 4.95
CA ILE A 35 9.97 -5.71 4.63
C ILE A 35 9.17 -6.10 5.88
N ALA A 36 9.83 -6.60 6.92
CA ALA A 36 9.17 -7.12 8.11
C ALA A 36 8.63 -6.03 9.04
N GLY A 37 9.28 -4.86 9.08
CA GLY A 37 8.85 -3.75 9.91
C GLY A 37 7.81 -2.88 9.20
N VAL A 38 8.19 -2.31 8.06
CA VAL A 38 7.38 -1.27 7.40
C VAL A 38 6.28 -1.86 6.52
N ASN A 39 6.64 -2.78 5.62
CA ASN A 39 5.70 -3.36 4.66
C ASN A 39 4.64 -4.21 5.38
N ALA A 40 5.05 -5.16 6.22
CA ALA A 40 4.11 -5.99 6.98
C ALA A 40 3.13 -5.17 7.83
N SER A 41 3.59 -4.05 8.42
CA SER A 41 2.72 -3.12 9.17
C SER A 41 1.69 -2.42 8.27
N ASN A 42 2.00 -2.17 6.99
CA ASN A 42 1.03 -1.66 6.02
C ASN A 42 -0.01 -2.73 5.69
N ASP A 43 0.44 -3.93 5.35
CA ASP A 43 -0.39 -5.07 4.96
C ASP A 43 -1.35 -5.50 6.07
N ALA A 44 -0.96 -5.39 7.34
CA ALA A 44 -1.84 -5.68 8.47
C ALA A 44 -3.04 -4.71 8.58
N ILE A 45 -2.88 -3.45 8.17
CA ILE A 45 -3.91 -2.40 8.33
C ILE A 45 -4.77 -2.29 7.06
N GLN A 46 -4.20 -2.62 5.91
CA GLN A 46 -4.78 -2.38 4.59
C GLN A 46 -6.16 -3.06 4.36
N PRO A 47 -6.41 -4.32 4.77
CA PRO A 47 -7.71 -4.98 4.54
C PRO A 47 -8.86 -4.33 5.29
N GLY A 48 -8.65 -3.98 6.56
CA GLY A 48 -9.68 -3.30 7.38
C GLY A 48 -9.99 -1.90 6.85
N TYR A 49 -8.96 -1.20 6.38
CA TYR A 49 -9.10 0.12 5.78
C TYR A 49 -9.90 0.09 4.47
N PHE A 50 -9.56 -0.80 3.53
CA PHE A 50 -10.26 -0.87 2.24
C PHE A 50 -11.68 -1.41 2.36
N THR A 51 -11.92 -2.40 3.22
CA THR A 51 -13.26 -2.96 3.40
C THR A 51 -14.26 -1.94 3.95
N ALA A 52 -13.80 -0.99 4.77
CA ALA A 52 -14.63 0.10 5.29
C ALA A 52 -15.06 1.13 4.23
N MET A 53 -14.46 1.12 3.03
CA MET A 53 -14.83 2.04 1.94
C MET A 53 -16.00 1.55 1.08
N PHE A 54 -16.36 0.27 1.21
CA PHE A 54 -17.37 -0.37 0.38
C PHE A 54 -18.49 -0.96 1.24
N GLY A 55 -19.73 -0.83 0.76
CA GLY A 55 -20.88 -1.46 1.40
C GLY A 55 -20.81 -2.98 1.32
N THR A 56 -21.42 -3.67 2.29
CA THR A 56 -21.36 -5.14 2.45
C THR A 56 -21.62 -5.94 1.16
N ARG A 57 -22.59 -5.51 0.33
CA ARG A 57 -22.96 -6.22 -0.92
C ARG A 57 -21.84 -6.26 -1.97
N ILE A 58 -20.97 -5.26 -2.03
CA ILE A 58 -19.91 -5.14 -3.03
C ILE A 58 -18.52 -5.08 -2.42
N ARG A 59 -18.40 -5.34 -1.11
CA ARG A 59 -17.16 -5.14 -0.36
C ARG A 59 -16.02 -5.99 -0.93
N TYR A 60 -16.30 -7.26 -1.19
CA TYR A 60 -15.27 -8.18 -1.71
C TYR A 60 -14.84 -7.80 -3.14
N SER A 61 -15.78 -7.62 -4.05
CA SER A 61 -15.50 -7.27 -5.45
C SER A 61 -14.87 -5.88 -5.59
N GLY A 62 -15.36 -4.90 -4.83
CA GLY A 62 -14.83 -3.54 -4.81
C GLY A 62 -13.38 -3.47 -4.31
N VAL A 63 -13.08 -4.16 -3.20
CA VAL A 63 -11.69 -4.24 -2.69
C VAL A 63 -10.78 -4.97 -3.68
N SER A 64 -11.24 -6.07 -4.28
CA SER A 64 -10.45 -6.82 -5.26
C SER A 64 -10.12 -6.00 -6.50
N ILE A 65 -11.12 -5.36 -7.12
CA ILE A 65 -10.94 -4.52 -8.31
C ILE A 65 -10.04 -3.32 -7.99
N GLY A 66 -10.25 -2.67 -6.83
CA GLY A 66 -9.42 -1.56 -6.40
C GLY A 66 -7.96 -1.97 -6.17
N ARG A 67 -7.73 -3.11 -5.51
CA ARG A 67 -6.38 -3.62 -5.24
C ARG A 67 -5.67 -4.02 -6.51
N GLU A 68 -6.30 -4.81 -7.37
CA GLU A 68 -5.66 -5.29 -8.60
C GLU A 68 -5.41 -4.14 -9.59
N GLY A 69 -6.38 -3.25 -9.78
CA GLY A 69 -6.21 -2.06 -10.62
C GLY A 69 -5.08 -1.16 -10.11
N GLY A 70 -5.02 -0.92 -8.79
CA GLY A 70 -3.94 -0.19 -8.16
C GLY A 70 -2.58 -0.90 -8.24
N THR A 71 -2.57 -2.23 -8.16
CA THR A 71 -1.35 -3.04 -8.22
C THR A 71 -0.75 -3.06 -9.62
N ILE A 72 -1.58 -3.13 -10.67
CA ILE A 72 -1.12 -3.06 -12.06
C ILE A 72 -0.39 -1.73 -12.32
N ILE A 73 -1.00 -0.61 -11.90
CA ILE A 73 -0.45 0.72 -12.16
C ILE A 73 0.73 1.02 -11.20
N GLY A 74 0.53 0.80 -9.90
CA GLY A 74 1.48 1.18 -8.87
C GLY A 74 2.60 0.16 -8.67
N GLY A 75 2.26 -1.13 -8.59
CA GLY A 75 3.21 -2.21 -8.37
C GLY A 75 3.89 -2.69 -9.66
N GLY A 76 3.11 -2.87 -10.73
CA GLY A 76 3.60 -3.42 -12.00
C GLY A 76 4.53 -2.48 -12.76
N LEU A 77 4.24 -1.17 -12.76
CA LEU A 77 5.08 -0.19 -13.46
C LEU A 77 6.26 0.31 -12.63
N ALA A 78 6.29 0.09 -11.31
CA ALA A 78 7.34 0.59 -10.44
C ALA A 78 8.76 0.15 -10.86
N PRO A 79 9.02 -1.13 -11.20
CA PRO A 79 10.34 -1.57 -11.67
C PRO A 79 10.74 -0.92 -13.00
N LEU A 80 9.80 -0.72 -13.93
CA LEU A 80 10.05 -0.08 -15.22
C LEU A 80 10.43 1.40 -15.03
N ILE A 81 9.68 2.11 -14.19
CA ILE A 81 9.96 3.51 -13.84
C ILE A 81 11.30 3.61 -13.13
N ALA A 82 11.55 2.77 -12.12
CA ALA A 82 12.82 2.75 -11.38
C ALA A 82 14.00 2.50 -12.33
N THR A 83 13.89 1.52 -13.24
CA THR A 83 14.92 1.21 -14.22
C THR A 83 15.15 2.37 -15.18
N ALA A 84 14.09 3.01 -15.69
CA ALA A 84 14.20 4.16 -16.57
C ALA A 84 14.85 5.38 -15.87
N LEU A 85 14.47 5.65 -14.62
CA LEU A 85 15.08 6.72 -13.82
C LEU A 85 16.57 6.45 -13.58
N PHE A 86 16.90 5.21 -13.21
CA PHE A 86 18.28 4.80 -12.96
C PHE A 86 19.12 4.90 -14.25
N ALA A 87 18.63 4.39 -15.37
CA ALA A 87 19.32 4.43 -16.66
C ALA A 87 19.60 5.86 -17.14
N ARG A 88 18.68 6.81 -16.88
CA ARG A 88 18.83 8.20 -17.31
C ARG A 88 19.71 9.03 -16.39
N ALA A 89 19.68 8.78 -15.08
CA ALA A 89 20.42 9.56 -14.11
C ALA A 89 21.80 8.98 -13.76
N GLY A 90 22.03 7.69 -14.01
CA GLY A 90 23.26 6.98 -13.66
C GLY A 90 23.49 6.81 -12.15
N HIS A 91 22.49 7.12 -11.31
CA HIS A 91 22.61 7.06 -9.86
C HIS A 91 21.28 6.63 -9.23
N TRP A 92 21.34 6.10 -8.00
CA TRP A 92 20.19 5.55 -7.28
C TRP A 92 19.26 6.61 -6.66
N TRP A 93 19.70 7.85 -6.48
CA TRP A 93 18.96 8.88 -5.74
C TRP A 93 17.60 9.24 -6.37
N PRO A 94 17.40 9.23 -7.70
CA PRO A 94 16.08 9.47 -8.28
C PRO A 94 15.11 8.32 -8.04
N VAL A 95 15.60 7.09 -7.92
CA VAL A 95 14.77 5.94 -7.56
C VAL A 95 14.30 6.06 -6.11
N ALA A 96 15.19 6.48 -5.20
CA ALA A 96 14.81 6.81 -3.82
C ALA A 96 13.77 7.95 -3.78
N GLY A 97 13.97 9.00 -4.59
CA GLY A 97 13.02 10.11 -4.73
C GLY A 97 11.63 9.67 -5.25
N TRP A 98 11.59 8.72 -6.18
CA TRP A 98 10.34 8.11 -6.66
C TRP A 98 9.59 7.36 -5.55
N ILE A 99 10.29 6.63 -4.68
CA ILE A 99 9.68 5.98 -3.49
C ILE A 99 9.11 7.03 -2.53
N VAL A 100 9.82 8.14 -2.30
CA VAL A 100 9.31 9.23 -1.47
C VAL A 100 8.05 9.84 -2.09
N LEU A 101 8.06 10.13 -3.39
CA LEU A 101 6.92 10.72 -4.10
C LEU A 101 5.68 9.82 -4.02
N THR A 102 5.83 8.53 -4.29
CA THR A 102 4.73 7.56 -4.20
C THR A 102 4.24 7.36 -2.77
N SER A 103 5.13 7.42 -1.77
CA SER A 103 4.77 7.40 -0.36
C SER A 103 3.92 8.62 0.02
N VAL A 104 4.30 9.81 -0.45
CA VAL A 104 3.53 11.05 -0.24
C VAL A 104 2.16 10.96 -0.92
N ALA A 105 2.09 10.48 -2.17
CA ALA A 105 0.83 10.27 -2.86
C ALA A 105 -0.08 9.28 -2.10
N GLY A 106 0.49 8.20 -1.57
CA GLY A 106 -0.22 7.25 -0.71
C GLY A 106 -0.73 7.88 0.59
N ILE A 107 0.05 8.76 1.22
CA ILE A 107 -0.36 9.50 2.43
C ILE A 107 -1.54 10.42 2.10
N VAL A 108 -1.45 11.18 1.01
CA VAL A 108 -2.53 12.05 0.55
C VAL A 108 -3.80 11.23 0.30
N GLY A 109 -3.71 10.14 -0.47
CA GLY A 109 -4.84 9.24 -0.71
C GLY A 109 -5.44 8.67 0.59
N ALA A 110 -4.59 8.29 1.54
CA ALA A 110 -5.02 7.80 2.85
C ALA A 110 -5.77 8.85 3.68
N ARG A 111 -5.43 10.13 3.53
CA ARG A 111 -6.09 11.23 4.25
C ARG A 111 -7.38 11.69 3.59
N LEU A 112 -7.49 11.55 2.26
CA LEU A 112 -8.67 11.96 1.51
C LEU A 112 -9.79 10.93 1.53
N ALA A 113 -9.47 9.65 1.74
CA ALA A 113 -10.49 8.61 1.71
C ALA A 113 -11.46 8.73 2.89
N ARG A 114 -12.74 8.43 2.62
CA ARG A 114 -13.82 8.55 3.60
C ARG A 114 -14.48 7.18 3.80
N PRO A 115 -14.36 6.57 4.99
CA PRO A 115 -15.05 5.33 5.30
C PRO A 115 -16.58 5.50 5.27
N ILE A 116 -17.30 4.46 4.85
CA ILE A 116 -18.76 4.42 4.95
C ILE A 116 -19.12 4.12 6.41
N PRO A 117 -19.93 4.97 7.08
CA PRO A 117 -20.35 4.69 8.45
C PRO A 117 -21.19 3.42 8.55
N ALA A 118 -20.91 2.55 9.52
CA ALA A 118 -21.64 1.29 9.75
C ALA A 118 -23.16 1.49 9.91
N ALA A 119 -23.59 2.65 10.42
CA ALA A 119 -25.01 2.99 10.57
C ALA A 119 -25.78 3.16 9.25
N ARG A 120 -25.09 3.22 8.11
CA ARG A 120 -25.71 3.29 6.76
C ARG A 120 -25.78 1.92 6.07
N GLU A 121 -25.36 0.85 6.72
CA GLU A 121 -25.52 -0.49 6.18
C GLU A 121 -26.99 -0.91 6.27
N VAL A 122 -27.70 -0.86 5.15
CA VAL A 122 -29.06 -1.40 5.04
C VAL A 122 -28.99 -2.90 5.31
N PRO A 123 -29.72 -3.44 6.31
CA PRO A 123 -29.72 -4.85 6.63
C PRO A 123 -30.00 -5.68 5.38
N VAL A 124 -29.12 -6.64 5.09
CA VAL A 124 -29.36 -7.62 4.04
C VAL A 124 -30.49 -8.51 4.55
N GLY A 125 -31.56 -8.60 3.76
CA GLY A 125 -32.84 -9.19 4.12
C GLY A 125 -32.75 -10.36 5.09
N VAL A 126 -33.41 -10.20 6.23
CA VAL A 126 -34.12 -11.31 6.86
C VAL A 126 -35.10 -11.79 5.80
N ALA A 127 -34.81 -12.90 5.13
CA ALA A 127 -35.84 -13.59 4.38
C ALA A 127 -36.99 -13.83 5.37
N PRO A 128 -38.25 -13.46 5.08
CA PRO A 128 -39.34 -13.87 5.93
C PRO A 128 -39.29 -15.40 5.95
N THR A 129 -38.97 -15.97 7.10
CA THR A 129 -39.28 -17.35 7.43
C THR A 129 -40.80 -17.45 7.46
N THR A 130 -41.42 -17.45 6.27
CA THR A 130 -42.79 -17.90 6.10
C THR A 130 -42.81 -19.34 6.53
N ALA A 131 -43.31 -19.54 7.74
CA ALA A 131 -43.78 -20.81 8.25
C ALA A 131 -44.65 -21.47 7.18
N VAL A 132 -44.12 -22.53 6.58
CA VAL A 132 -44.96 -23.53 5.93
C VAL A 132 -45.59 -24.32 7.08
N ARG A 133 -46.83 -23.94 7.41
CA ARG A 133 -47.78 -24.74 8.17
C ARG A 133 -48.73 -25.43 7.20
#